data_AF-A0A813ZQR2-F1
#
_entry.id   AF-A0A813ZQR2-F1
#
_cell.length_a   1.000
_cell.length_b   1.000
_cell.length_c   1.000
_cell.angle_alpha   90.00
_cell.angle_beta   90.00
_cell.angle_gamma   90.00
#
_symmetry.space_group_name_H-M   'P 1'
#
loop_
_entity.id
_entity.type
_entity.pdbx_description
1 polymer ?
#
loop_
_entity_poly.entity_id
_entity_poly.type
_entity_poly.pdbx_seq_one_letter_code
_entity_poly.pdbx_strand_id
1 'polypeptide(L)'
;MNSTDDSYAMTCSLPSSLEQTPISSLSAASSYSSLVNCDETISIHHEQQQQQHHHHHIERKIKKNDTKSDINNKMSNEYNNINKRTPYSTLLHRHINKLCSILEQPIEIHGQGSFPTLNIVSKDFLIQLRQAFHINHIDIRDIRLNGGAASYVLTNDKSFSYTDIDFIFRCDLSSESTWTQIKTIVCECLSQQILSSSCQSSFSPIIIQAAYVEKIVRIINPSNNDSWALISLYNINGQNIELKFVDRMKRQFQFSVDSFQILIDPLLDYYEHSLKYQQKSNKKQQYYNHEYRSSKNNRYLYRCPNISVECLYGSFDAALTHLNRRQIVTTSPEGIHGGGLLKYCLLLTRGYRPYDNGISSWQLEKLMCSRFFIDFADINEQEYKLLSYLSSHFSNDDSAKYRYLLQLSTIIERSTVCLMAHERNLTLTLISQLATEYYYRLYDEYNTYQITTAEVTVPNSITIDVIYHNELDEWKSLYTPLKPQSQLQQEEN
;
A
#
# COMPACT_ATOMS: atom_id res chain seq x y z
N MET A 1 -19.19 -50.99 -73.66
CA MET A 1 -19.21 -50.48 -72.29
C MET A 1 -18.08 -49.49 -72.17
N ASN A 2 -18.36 -48.19 -72.29
CA ASN A 2 -17.52 -47.07 -71.88
C ASN A 2 -18.28 -45.79 -72.26
N SER A 3 -18.78 -45.08 -71.25
CA SER A 3 -19.59 -43.85 -71.34
C SER A 3 -19.05 -42.91 -70.26
N THR A 4 -18.26 -41.89 -70.60
CA THR A 4 -18.64 -40.51 -71.03
C THR A 4 -18.76 -39.51 -69.87
N ASP A 5 -17.96 -38.46 -70.03
CA ASP A 5 -18.29 -37.03 -69.87
C ASP A 5 -18.12 -36.29 -68.53
N ASP A 6 -17.14 -35.37 -68.59
CA ASP A 6 -17.23 -33.90 -68.46
C ASP A 6 -17.60 -33.18 -67.14
N SER A 7 -16.63 -32.33 -66.76
CA SER A 7 -16.74 -30.92 -66.36
C SER A 7 -17.41 -30.57 -65.02
N TYR A 8 -16.72 -29.77 -64.21
CA TYR A 8 -17.12 -28.38 -63.89
C TYR A 8 -15.99 -27.69 -63.10
N ALA A 9 -15.34 -26.72 -63.75
CA ALA A 9 -14.59 -25.67 -63.11
C ALA A 9 -15.59 -24.56 -62.72
N MET A 10 -15.51 -24.05 -61.49
CA MET A 10 -16.09 -22.76 -61.14
C MET A 10 -15.10 -21.96 -60.30
N THR A 11 -14.42 -21.05 -61.00
CA THR A 11 -13.75 -19.88 -60.48
C THR A 11 -14.76 -18.91 -59.90
N CYS A 12 -14.52 -18.38 -58.70
CA CYS A 12 -15.00 -17.07 -58.30
C CYS A 12 -13.86 -16.29 -57.69
N SER A 13 -13.72 -15.09 -58.22
CA SER A 13 -12.61 -14.15 -58.09
C SER A 13 -13.15 -12.82 -57.57
N LEU A 14 -12.27 -12.10 -56.87
CA LEU A 14 -12.23 -10.65 -56.57
C LEU A 14 -13.09 -10.11 -55.40
N PRO A 15 -12.76 -8.92 -54.82
CA PRO A 15 -11.60 -8.05 -55.11
C PRO A 15 -10.82 -7.53 -53.89
N SER A 16 -9.60 -7.10 -54.21
CA SER A 16 -8.79 -6.08 -53.56
C SER A 16 -9.49 -4.71 -53.52
N SER A 17 -9.39 -4.01 -52.39
CA SER A 17 -9.39 -2.54 -52.36
C SER A 17 -8.27 -2.03 -51.46
N LEU A 18 -7.26 -1.46 -52.13
CA LEU A 18 -6.31 -0.49 -51.60
C LEU A 18 -7.04 0.80 -51.15
N GLU A 19 -6.28 1.65 -50.44
CA GLU A 19 -6.51 3.10 -50.22
C GLU A 19 -7.57 3.46 -49.16
N GLN A 20 -7.32 4.26 -48.12
CA GLN A 20 -6.30 5.24 -47.80
C GLN A 20 -6.16 5.32 -46.26
N THR A 21 -4.94 5.25 -45.74
CA THR A 21 -4.62 5.81 -44.42
C THR A 21 -3.87 7.11 -44.66
N PRO A 22 -4.36 8.27 -44.18
CA PRO A 22 -3.53 9.46 -44.18
C PRO A 22 -2.60 9.40 -42.96
N ILE A 23 -1.32 9.16 -43.25
CA ILE A 23 -0.22 9.70 -42.46
C ILE A 23 -0.12 11.19 -42.79
N SER A 24 -0.27 12.03 -41.78
CA SER A 24 0.42 13.32 -41.57
C SER A 24 -0.28 14.01 -40.39
N SER A 25 0.38 14.64 -39.43
CA SER A 25 1.72 15.19 -39.39
C SER A 25 2.17 15.38 -37.95
N LEU A 26 3.49 15.40 -37.79
CA LEU A 26 4.24 15.85 -36.62
C LEU A 26 3.88 17.28 -36.19
N SER A 27 4.38 17.62 -34.99
CA SER A 27 4.55 18.94 -34.35
C SER A 27 3.46 19.25 -33.31
N ALA A 28 3.73 19.68 -32.09
CA ALA A 28 4.96 20.22 -31.52
C ALA A 28 4.99 19.90 -30.02
N ALA A 29 6.09 19.31 -29.55
CA ALA A 29 6.60 19.61 -28.23
C ALA A 29 7.42 20.89 -28.34
N SER A 30 7.04 21.93 -27.61
CA SER A 30 7.96 22.87 -26.93
C SER A 30 7.21 24.13 -26.52
N SER A 31 7.71 24.74 -25.45
CA SER A 31 7.38 26.07 -24.92
C SER A 31 6.44 26.05 -23.73
N TYR A 32 7.00 25.93 -22.53
CA TYR A 32 6.78 26.88 -21.43
C TYR A 32 7.80 26.56 -20.31
N SER A 33 9.05 26.99 -20.52
CA SER A 33 10.05 27.17 -19.45
C SER A 33 11.28 27.86 -20.02
N SER A 34 11.25 29.20 -20.12
CA SER A 34 12.44 30.06 -20.06
C SER A 34 12.07 31.50 -20.43
N LEU A 35 11.84 32.35 -19.42
CA LEU A 35 12.05 33.80 -19.53
C LEU A 35 12.48 34.33 -18.17
N VAL A 36 13.74 34.10 -17.82
CA VAL A 36 14.50 34.97 -16.92
C VAL A 36 15.95 34.94 -17.39
N ASN A 37 16.38 35.95 -18.16
CA ASN A 37 17.55 36.76 -17.83
C ASN A 37 17.93 37.79 -18.92
N CYS A 38 18.28 39.00 -18.43
CA CYS A 38 19.29 39.95 -18.94
C CYS A 38 18.96 40.66 -20.27
N ASP A 39 19.15 41.96 -20.49
CA ASP A 39 19.86 43.05 -19.81
C ASP A 39 19.26 44.37 -20.35
N GLU A 40 19.29 45.45 -19.57
CA GLU A 40 19.46 46.79 -20.15
C GLU A 40 20.24 47.68 -19.18
N THR A 41 21.49 47.93 -19.56
CA THR A 41 22.41 48.92 -19.03
C THR A 41 21.90 50.34 -19.26
N ILE A 42 22.02 51.25 -18.28
CA ILE A 42 22.42 52.66 -18.46
C ILE A 42 22.92 53.26 -17.11
N SER A 43 24.21 53.58 -17.13
CA SER A 43 24.96 54.71 -16.57
C SER A 43 24.92 55.21 -15.11
N ILE A 44 26.12 55.11 -14.50
CA ILE A 44 26.99 56.17 -13.91
C ILE A 44 26.35 57.17 -12.91
N HIS A 45 26.79 57.17 -11.62
CA HIS A 45 27.69 58.16 -10.97
C HIS A 45 27.57 58.21 -9.43
N HIS A 46 28.73 58.37 -8.75
CA HIS A 46 28.96 58.81 -7.35
C HIS A 46 28.54 57.82 -6.24
N GLU A 47 29.31 57.52 -5.19
CA GLU A 47 30.46 58.19 -4.59
C GLU A 47 31.24 57.22 -3.68
N GLN A 48 32.57 57.40 -3.64
CA GLN A 48 33.49 56.83 -2.65
C GLN A 48 33.16 57.44 -1.26
N GLN A 49 33.50 56.92 -0.09
CA GLN A 49 34.84 56.58 0.43
C GLN A 49 34.71 56.43 1.97
N GLN A 50 35.74 55.81 2.59
CA GLN A 50 36.13 55.89 4.02
C GLN A 50 35.44 54.96 5.03
N GLN A 51 36.14 54.31 5.95
CA GLN A 51 37.54 53.92 6.09
C GLN A 51 37.61 52.94 7.27
N GLN A 52 38.39 51.88 7.11
CA GLN A 52 38.87 51.05 8.21
C GLN A 52 39.81 51.88 9.09
N HIS A 53 39.67 51.83 10.41
CA HIS A 53 40.76 52.13 11.32
C HIS A 53 40.73 51.24 12.58
N HIS A 54 41.87 50.56 12.76
CA HIS A 54 42.50 50.20 14.03
C HIS A 54 42.05 48.93 14.77
N HIS A 55 42.72 47.85 14.37
CA HIS A 55 43.19 46.81 15.28
C HIS A 55 44.16 47.41 16.34
N HIS A 56 44.23 46.73 17.49
CA HIS A 56 45.28 46.81 18.52
C HIS A 56 45.08 47.80 19.69
N HIS A 57 44.37 47.37 20.75
CA HIS A 57 44.96 47.37 22.10
C HIS A 57 44.14 46.58 23.15
N ILE A 58 44.85 45.71 23.88
CA ILE A 58 44.63 45.28 25.28
C ILE A 58 43.86 43.97 25.47
N GLU A 59 44.60 42.86 25.35
CA GLU A 59 44.55 41.79 26.33
C GLU A 59 44.89 42.34 27.73
N ARG A 60 43.96 42.21 28.68
CA ARG A 60 44.19 41.79 30.08
C ARG A 60 42.92 41.96 30.91
N LYS A 61 42.56 40.88 31.62
CA LYS A 61 41.42 40.69 32.55
C LYS A 61 40.13 40.40 31.76
N ILE A 62 39.58 39.19 31.77
CA ILE A 62 39.14 38.44 32.94
C ILE A 62 39.37 36.94 32.69
N LYS A 63 40.32 36.36 33.43
CA LYS A 63 40.27 34.95 33.81
C LYS A 63 39.19 34.81 34.89
N LYS A 64 38.33 33.80 34.73
CA LYS A 64 37.33 33.20 35.65
C LYS A 64 35.92 33.26 35.07
N ASN A 65 35.58 32.24 34.29
CA ASN A 65 34.41 31.38 34.51
C ASN A 65 34.40 30.24 33.47
N ASP A 66 35.48 29.46 33.44
CA ASP A 66 35.51 28.14 32.80
C ASP A 66 34.72 27.19 33.71
N THR A 67 33.42 27.04 33.44
CA THR A 67 32.53 25.97 33.94
C THR A 67 31.10 26.08 33.40
N LYS A 68 30.74 27.13 32.64
CA LYS A 68 29.42 27.23 31.98
C LYS A 68 29.42 26.93 30.47
N SER A 69 30.57 26.84 29.82
CA SER A 69 30.69 26.51 28.38
C SER A 69 30.52 25.01 28.09
N ASP A 70 30.86 24.13 29.05
CA ASP A 70 30.81 22.67 28.83
C ASP A 70 29.41 22.07 29.00
N ILE A 71 28.52 22.75 29.74
CA ILE A 71 27.11 22.34 29.88
C ILE A 71 26.31 22.80 28.66
N ASN A 72 26.59 24.00 28.14
CA ASN A 72 25.96 24.48 26.91
C ASN A 72 26.47 23.74 25.67
N ASN A 73 27.74 23.31 25.64
CA ASN A 73 28.26 22.44 24.58
C ASN A 73 27.83 20.97 24.72
N LYS A 74 27.49 20.48 25.92
CA LYS A 74 26.84 19.16 26.09
C LYS A 74 25.36 19.18 25.72
N MET A 75 24.61 20.20 26.13
CA MET A 75 23.21 20.35 25.69
C MET A 75 23.15 20.60 24.18
N SER A 76 23.97 21.49 23.61
CA SER A 76 23.95 21.72 22.16
C SER A 76 24.45 20.50 21.37
N ASN A 77 25.37 19.69 21.89
CA ASN A 77 25.74 18.42 21.25
C ASN A 77 24.72 17.29 21.45
N GLU A 78 23.91 17.30 22.51
CA GLU A 78 22.75 16.40 22.65
C GLU A 78 21.61 16.83 21.73
N TYR A 79 21.29 18.12 21.64
CA TYR A 79 20.30 18.65 20.69
C TYR A 79 20.73 18.56 19.23
N ASN A 80 22.04 18.63 18.94
CA ASN A 80 22.58 18.43 17.58
C ASN A 80 22.75 16.94 17.21
N ASN A 81 22.82 16.01 18.18
CA ASN A 81 22.77 14.56 17.90
C ASN A 81 21.34 14.03 17.68
N ILE A 82 20.31 14.70 18.20
CA ILE A 82 18.89 14.37 17.95
C ILE A 82 18.47 14.69 16.50
N ASN A 83 19.27 15.46 15.76
CA ASN A 83 18.99 15.85 14.37
C ASN A 83 19.85 15.13 13.32
N LYS A 84 20.43 13.97 13.64
CA LYS A 84 20.83 13.03 12.58
C LYS A 84 19.57 12.43 11.98
N ARG A 85 18.98 13.15 11.01
CA ARG A 85 17.87 12.69 10.17
C ARG A 85 18.36 11.52 9.31
N THR A 86 18.49 10.34 9.91
CA THR A 86 18.87 9.14 9.18
C THR A 86 17.60 8.45 8.67
N PRO A 87 17.61 7.96 7.42
CA PRO A 87 16.52 7.12 6.93
C PRO A 87 16.56 5.73 7.57
N TYR A 88 17.67 5.36 8.22
CA TYR A 88 17.87 4.03 8.80
C TYR A 88 17.65 4.00 10.31
N SER A 89 17.11 2.88 10.80
CA SER A 89 17.01 2.54 12.22
C SER A 89 17.11 1.02 12.42
N THR A 90 17.18 0.56 13.66
CA THR A 90 17.19 -0.87 14.02
C THR A 90 15.94 -1.22 14.83
N LEU A 91 15.33 -2.38 14.55
CA LEU A 91 14.16 -2.83 15.28
C LEU A 91 14.47 -3.09 16.75
N LEU A 92 13.59 -2.58 17.61
CA LEU A 92 13.55 -2.93 19.03
C LEU A 92 12.96 -4.32 19.21
N HIS A 93 13.28 -4.98 20.31
CA HIS A 93 12.79 -6.33 20.60
C HIS A 93 11.26 -6.48 20.47
N ARG A 94 10.49 -5.50 20.94
CA ARG A 94 9.01 -5.49 20.80
C ARG A 94 8.53 -5.47 19.35
N HIS A 95 9.27 -4.80 18.44
CA HIS A 95 8.94 -4.77 17.02
C HIS A 95 9.30 -6.11 16.37
N ILE A 96 10.39 -6.74 16.81
CA ILE A 96 10.78 -8.06 16.29
C ILE A 96 9.72 -9.10 16.64
N ASN A 97 9.14 -9.06 17.84
CA ASN A 97 8.04 -9.97 18.19
C ASN A 97 6.82 -9.80 17.26
N LYS A 98 6.47 -8.56 16.90
CA LYS A 98 5.41 -8.29 15.91
C LYS A 98 5.78 -8.81 14.52
N LEU A 99 7.03 -8.62 14.09
CA LEU A 99 7.53 -9.13 12.81
C LEU A 99 7.50 -10.66 12.76
N CYS A 100 7.94 -11.33 13.83
CA CYS A 100 7.82 -12.79 13.96
C CYS A 100 6.37 -13.22 13.87
N SER A 101 5.44 -12.54 14.57
CA SER A 101 4.02 -12.84 14.45
C SER A 101 3.50 -12.74 13.02
N ILE A 102 3.93 -11.77 12.21
CA ILE A 102 3.52 -11.71 10.80
C ILE A 102 4.07 -12.90 10.02
N LEU A 103 5.35 -13.23 10.22
CA LEU A 103 6.04 -14.24 9.41
C LEU A 103 5.69 -15.69 9.79
N GLU A 104 5.24 -15.93 11.02
CA GLU A 104 4.98 -17.26 11.57
C GLU A 104 3.52 -17.67 11.54
N GLN A 105 2.59 -16.71 11.42
CA GLN A 105 1.17 -17.02 11.33
C GLN A 105 0.85 -17.63 9.95
N PRO A 106 0.10 -18.75 9.90
CA PRO A 106 -0.35 -19.31 8.64
C PRO A 106 -1.38 -18.40 7.98
N ILE A 107 -1.25 -18.21 6.67
CA ILE A 107 -2.16 -17.41 5.85
C ILE A 107 -2.78 -18.32 4.81
N GLU A 108 -4.10 -18.26 4.69
CA GLU A 108 -4.85 -19.01 3.70
C GLU A 108 -4.67 -18.40 2.30
N ILE A 109 -4.32 -19.24 1.33
CA ILE A 109 -4.33 -18.89 -0.08
C ILE A 109 -5.35 -19.78 -0.76
N HIS A 110 -6.42 -19.17 -1.23
CA HIS A 110 -7.58 -19.87 -1.74
C HIS A 110 -7.29 -20.34 -3.18
N GLY A 111 -7.56 -21.61 -3.46
CA GLY A 111 -7.50 -22.15 -4.80
C GLY A 111 -8.80 -21.85 -5.55
N GLN A 112 -8.70 -21.37 -6.79
CA GLN A 112 -9.85 -21.23 -7.67
C GLN A 112 -10.32 -22.59 -8.21
N GLY A 113 -11.63 -22.77 -8.38
CA GLY A 113 -12.20 -24.01 -8.89
C GLY A 113 -12.05 -25.17 -7.90
N SER A 114 -11.47 -26.28 -8.35
CA SER A 114 -11.29 -27.49 -7.53
C SER A 114 -9.95 -27.57 -6.79
N PHE A 115 -9.15 -26.49 -6.79
CA PHE A 115 -7.86 -26.46 -6.11
C PHE A 115 -8.04 -26.26 -4.59
N PRO A 116 -7.27 -26.97 -3.75
CA PRO A 116 -7.40 -26.86 -2.29
C PRO A 116 -6.95 -25.49 -1.78
N THR A 117 -7.42 -25.09 -0.59
CA THR A 117 -6.87 -23.92 0.10
C THR A 117 -5.52 -24.28 0.72
N LEU A 118 -4.51 -23.44 0.50
CA LEU A 118 -3.16 -23.61 1.03
C LEU A 118 -3.00 -22.82 2.32
N ASN A 119 -2.39 -23.43 3.33
CA ASN A 119 -2.00 -22.76 4.57
C ASN A 119 -0.51 -22.41 4.53
N ILE A 120 -0.18 -21.21 4.06
CA ILE A 120 1.21 -20.79 3.86
C ILE A 120 1.73 -20.03 5.07
N VAL A 121 2.84 -20.50 5.64
CA VAL A 121 3.64 -19.76 6.62
C VAL A 121 4.69 -18.93 5.87
N SER A 122 4.63 -17.59 5.99
CA SER A 122 5.45 -16.71 5.15
C SER A 122 6.95 -16.95 5.30
N LYS A 123 7.48 -17.19 6.52
CA LYS A 123 8.92 -17.46 6.70
C LYS A 123 9.37 -18.68 5.89
N ASP A 124 8.60 -19.76 5.90
CA ASP A 124 8.97 -21.02 5.26
C ASP A 124 8.89 -20.89 3.74
N PHE A 125 7.84 -20.22 3.25
CA PHE A 125 7.68 -19.92 1.83
C PHE A 125 8.76 -18.99 1.29
N LEU A 126 9.14 -17.95 2.04
CA LEU A 126 10.21 -17.04 1.63
C LEU A 126 11.59 -17.72 1.61
N ILE A 127 11.87 -18.61 2.58
CA ILE A 127 13.09 -19.42 2.57
C ILE A 127 13.12 -20.35 1.35
N GLN A 128 12.00 -21.00 1.04
CA GLN A 128 11.85 -21.86 -0.14
C GLN A 128 12.08 -21.08 -1.45
N LEU A 129 11.44 -19.91 -1.60
CA LEU A 129 11.63 -19.02 -2.74
C LEU A 129 13.09 -18.59 -2.87
N ARG A 130 13.74 -18.17 -1.78
CA ARG A 130 15.13 -17.75 -1.76
C ARG A 130 16.08 -18.86 -2.24
N GLN A 131 15.86 -20.09 -1.78
CA GLN A 131 16.62 -21.25 -2.24
C GLN A 131 16.38 -21.55 -3.71
N ALA A 132 15.13 -21.51 -4.17
CA ALA A 132 14.78 -21.76 -5.56
C ALA A 132 15.36 -20.70 -6.51
N PHE A 133 15.33 -19.41 -6.13
CA PHE A 133 15.98 -18.34 -6.89
C PHE A 133 17.50 -18.55 -6.99
N HIS A 134 18.16 -18.89 -5.88
CA HIS A 134 19.59 -19.17 -5.88
C HIS A 134 19.97 -20.35 -6.79
N ILE A 135 19.21 -21.45 -6.76
CA ILE A 135 19.44 -22.62 -7.63
C ILE A 135 19.28 -22.28 -9.11
N ASN A 136 18.33 -21.38 -9.44
CA ASN A 136 18.08 -20.94 -10.81
C ASN A 136 18.93 -19.72 -11.23
N HIS A 137 19.97 -19.38 -10.47
CA HIS A 137 20.88 -18.26 -10.76
C HIS A 137 20.19 -16.89 -10.86
N ILE A 138 19.10 -16.69 -10.14
CA ILE A 138 18.44 -15.39 -9.99
C ILE A 138 18.96 -14.72 -8.72
N ASP A 139 19.73 -13.65 -8.91
CA ASP A 139 20.29 -12.89 -7.78
C ASP A 139 19.22 -12.02 -7.12
N ILE A 140 18.91 -12.35 -5.86
CA ILE A 140 18.04 -11.56 -4.98
C ILE A 140 18.96 -10.83 -3.99
N ARG A 141 19.10 -9.51 -4.16
CA ARG A 141 19.97 -8.66 -3.34
C ARG A 141 19.53 -8.64 -1.87
N ASP A 142 18.23 -8.54 -1.65
CA ASP A 142 17.60 -8.66 -0.34
C ASP A 142 16.08 -8.77 -0.44
N ILE A 143 15.48 -9.25 0.65
CA ILE A 143 14.03 -9.32 0.85
C ILE A 143 13.61 -8.36 1.96
N ARG A 144 12.51 -7.62 1.73
CA ARG A 144 11.98 -6.62 2.65
C ARG A 144 10.48 -6.76 2.86
N LEU A 145 10.02 -6.53 4.09
CA LEU A 145 8.61 -6.32 4.38
C LEU A 145 8.27 -4.83 4.14
N ASN A 146 7.18 -4.57 3.43
CA ASN A 146 6.72 -3.23 3.09
C ASN A 146 5.25 -2.99 3.51
N GLY A 147 4.72 -1.80 3.20
CA GLY A 147 3.30 -1.50 3.24
C GLY A 147 2.71 -1.35 4.64
N GLY A 148 1.43 -1.70 4.76
CA GLY A 148 0.71 -1.62 6.04
C GLY A 148 1.33 -2.53 7.09
N ALA A 149 1.80 -3.73 6.68
CA ALA A 149 2.43 -4.70 7.57
C ALA A 149 3.74 -4.17 8.20
N ALA A 150 4.60 -3.50 7.43
CA ALA A 150 5.79 -2.85 7.96
C ALA A 150 5.45 -1.75 8.99
N SER A 151 4.39 -0.98 8.71
CA SER A 151 3.89 0.07 9.60
C SER A 151 3.32 -0.51 10.91
N TYR A 152 2.58 -1.62 10.82
CA TYR A 152 2.07 -2.35 11.98
C TYR A 152 3.18 -2.83 12.94
N VAL A 153 4.31 -3.28 12.38
CA VAL A 153 5.48 -3.71 13.17
C VAL A 153 6.04 -2.57 14.03
N LEU A 154 6.02 -1.34 13.50
CA LEU A 154 6.65 -0.16 14.11
C LEU A 154 5.72 0.64 15.02
N THR A 155 4.42 0.66 14.72
CA THR A 155 3.47 1.48 15.48
C THR A 155 3.29 0.97 16.91
N ASN A 156 3.03 1.89 17.85
CA ASN A 156 2.57 1.55 19.20
C ASN A 156 1.04 1.40 19.28
N ASP A 157 0.33 1.75 18.21
CA ASP A 157 -1.12 1.65 18.14
C ASP A 157 -1.57 0.19 18.07
N LYS A 158 -2.39 -0.22 19.06
CA LYS A 158 -2.92 -1.58 19.15
C LYS A 158 -4.12 -1.80 18.22
N SER A 159 -4.80 -0.74 17.79
CA SER A 159 -5.93 -0.84 16.87
C SER A 159 -5.52 -0.71 15.41
N PHE A 160 -4.21 -0.63 15.12
CA PHE A 160 -3.71 -0.57 13.76
C PHE A 160 -3.91 -1.92 13.08
N SER A 161 -4.56 -1.92 11.93
CA SER A 161 -4.67 -3.06 11.04
C SER A 161 -3.96 -2.78 9.71
N TYR A 162 -3.45 -3.83 9.09
CA TYR A 162 -2.96 -3.81 7.72
C TYR A 162 -3.89 -4.65 6.85
N THR A 163 -3.97 -4.33 5.57
CA THR A 163 -4.73 -5.15 4.62
C THR A 163 -3.81 -6.24 4.13
N ASP A 164 -2.79 -5.91 3.34
CA ASP A 164 -1.96 -6.90 2.65
C ASP A 164 -0.57 -7.05 3.27
N ILE A 165 0.11 -8.14 2.94
CA ILE A 165 1.48 -8.43 3.33
C ILE A 165 2.37 -8.32 2.10
N ASP A 166 3.07 -7.19 2.01
CA ASP A 166 3.93 -6.86 0.88
C ASP A 166 5.38 -7.29 1.12
N PHE A 167 5.86 -8.24 0.32
CA PHE A 167 7.28 -8.61 0.28
C PHE A 167 7.95 -8.02 -0.96
N ILE A 168 9.00 -7.22 -0.77
CA ILE A 168 9.84 -6.70 -1.83
C ILE A 168 11.08 -7.57 -1.99
N PHE A 169 11.31 -8.06 -3.20
CA PHE A 169 12.52 -8.75 -3.64
C PHE A 169 13.32 -7.81 -4.52
N ARG A 170 14.52 -7.41 -4.10
CA ARG A 170 15.36 -6.55 -4.94
C ARG A 170 16.19 -7.40 -5.89
N CYS A 171 15.84 -7.41 -7.17
CA CYS A 171 16.49 -8.24 -8.19
C CYS A 171 16.66 -7.47 -9.50
N ASP A 172 17.40 -8.04 -10.46
CA ASP A 172 17.47 -7.52 -11.83
C ASP A 172 16.28 -8.03 -12.66
N LEU A 173 15.60 -7.13 -13.37
CA LEU A 173 14.46 -7.43 -14.25
C LEU A 173 14.73 -6.98 -15.70
N SER A 174 15.98 -6.68 -16.03
CA SER A 174 16.41 -6.28 -17.38
C SER A 174 16.07 -7.32 -18.44
N SER A 175 16.15 -8.61 -18.11
CA SER A 175 15.82 -9.72 -19.01
C SER A 175 14.39 -10.24 -18.83
N GLU A 176 13.71 -10.47 -19.95
CA GLU A 176 12.41 -11.15 -19.98
C GLU A 176 12.49 -12.63 -19.59
N SER A 177 13.64 -13.28 -19.84
CA SER A 177 13.85 -14.65 -19.38
C SER A 177 13.79 -14.72 -17.85
N THR A 178 14.41 -13.76 -17.16
CA THR A 178 14.44 -13.69 -15.70
C THR A 178 13.04 -13.55 -15.14
N TRP A 179 12.21 -12.67 -15.72
CA TRP A 179 10.81 -12.55 -15.28
C TRP A 179 10.02 -13.84 -15.49
N THR A 180 10.21 -14.52 -16.62
CA THR A 180 9.54 -15.79 -16.91
C THR A 180 9.96 -16.86 -15.91
N GLN A 181 11.25 -16.96 -15.58
CA GLN A 181 11.77 -17.86 -14.56
C GLN A 181 11.23 -17.51 -13.17
N ILE A 182 11.14 -16.23 -12.80
CA ILE A 182 10.55 -15.80 -11.52
C ILE A 182 9.12 -16.32 -11.38
N LYS A 183 8.27 -16.13 -12.40
CA LYS A 183 6.88 -16.64 -12.39
C LYS A 183 6.86 -18.15 -12.22
N THR A 184 7.68 -18.87 -12.99
CA THR A 184 7.78 -20.33 -12.93
C THR A 184 8.18 -20.79 -11.53
N ILE A 185 9.23 -20.20 -10.93
CA ILE A 185 9.71 -20.54 -9.59
C ILE A 185 8.64 -20.31 -8.52
N VAL A 186 7.92 -19.18 -8.58
CA VAL A 186 6.84 -18.90 -7.64
C VAL A 186 5.74 -19.97 -7.73
N CYS A 187 5.34 -20.34 -8.95
CA CYS A 187 4.34 -21.37 -9.18
C CYS A 187 4.82 -22.76 -8.76
N GLU A 188 6.09 -23.09 -8.99
CA GLU A 188 6.68 -24.37 -8.54
C GLU A 188 6.73 -24.45 -7.01
N CYS A 189 7.08 -23.36 -6.32
CA CYS A 189 7.05 -23.30 -4.85
C CYS A 189 5.63 -23.49 -4.32
N LEU A 190 4.63 -22.84 -4.93
CA LEU A 190 3.21 -23.05 -4.60
C LEU A 190 2.76 -24.50 -4.85
N SER A 191 3.18 -25.11 -5.97
CA SER A 191 2.85 -26.51 -6.26
C SER A 191 3.40 -27.47 -5.20
N GLN A 192 4.56 -27.17 -4.62
CA GLN A 192 5.14 -28.00 -3.56
C GLN A 192 4.31 -27.95 -2.27
N GLN A 193 3.64 -26.83 -1.98
CA GLN A 193 2.71 -26.70 -0.84
C GLN A 193 1.45 -27.56 -1.03
N ILE A 194 1.03 -27.82 -2.28
CA ILE A 194 -0.06 -28.75 -2.59
C ILE A 194 0.38 -30.20 -2.33
N LEU A 195 1.58 -30.56 -2.77
CA LEU A 195 2.10 -31.93 -2.66
C LEU A 195 2.32 -32.36 -1.21
N SER A 196 2.70 -31.44 -0.32
CA SER A 196 2.72 -31.71 1.13
C SER A 196 1.33 -31.96 1.72
N SER A 197 0.27 -31.53 1.03
CA SER A 197 -1.13 -31.62 1.47
C SER A 197 -1.85 -32.85 0.91
N SER A 198 -1.48 -33.34 -0.27
CA SER A 198 -2.10 -34.50 -0.94
C SER A 198 -1.31 -34.93 -2.18
N CYS A 199 -1.04 -36.23 -2.35
CA CYS A 199 -0.35 -36.78 -3.52
C CYS A 199 -1.16 -36.62 -4.81
N GLN A 200 -0.55 -36.02 -5.85
CA GLN A 200 -0.48 -36.50 -7.24
C GLN A 200 0.19 -35.43 -8.12
N SER A 201 1.17 -35.84 -8.94
CA SER A 201 1.86 -35.11 -10.04
C SER A 201 2.01 -33.58 -9.96
N SER A 202 3.24 -33.07 -10.07
CA SER A 202 3.51 -31.63 -10.22
C SER A 202 2.62 -31.01 -11.31
N PHE A 203 1.78 -30.05 -10.93
CA PHE A 203 0.98 -29.31 -11.88
C PHE A 203 1.88 -28.40 -12.73
N SER A 204 1.46 -28.10 -13.96
CA SER A 204 2.14 -27.11 -14.78
C SER A 204 2.08 -25.74 -14.10
N PRO A 205 3.16 -24.92 -14.15
CA PRO A 205 3.18 -23.57 -13.60
C PRO A 205 2.01 -22.70 -14.05
N ILE A 206 1.54 -22.88 -15.29
CA ILE A 206 0.40 -22.13 -15.86
C ILE A 206 -0.90 -22.43 -15.10
N ILE A 207 -1.11 -23.70 -14.74
CA ILE A 207 -2.31 -24.15 -14.01
C ILE A 207 -2.28 -23.59 -12.58
N ILE A 208 -1.12 -23.66 -11.91
CA ILE A 208 -0.93 -23.10 -10.57
C ILE A 208 -1.13 -21.58 -10.57
N GLN A 209 -0.62 -20.89 -11.60
CA GLN A 209 -0.83 -19.47 -11.76
C GLN A 209 -2.31 -19.13 -11.85
N ALA A 210 -3.07 -19.84 -12.71
CA ALA A 210 -4.51 -19.62 -12.84
C ALA A 210 -5.29 -19.96 -11.55
N ALA A 211 -4.81 -20.94 -10.77
CA ALA A 211 -5.49 -21.39 -9.57
C ALA A 211 -5.29 -20.46 -8.35
N TYR A 212 -4.09 -19.91 -8.15
CA TYR A 212 -3.74 -19.24 -6.89
C TYR A 212 -3.30 -17.78 -7.02
N VAL A 213 -3.08 -17.29 -8.25
CA VAL A 213 -2.65 -15.91 -8.46
C VAL A 213 -3.84 -15.06 -8.85
N GLU A 214 -4.17 -14.07 -8.00
CA GLU A 214 -5.25 -13.13 -8.26
C GLU A 214 -4.84 -12.10 -9.31
N LYS A 215 -3.61 -11.60 -9.21
CA LYS A 215 -3.16 -10.47 -10.01
C LYS A 215 -1.68 -10.56 -10.33
N ILE A 216 -1.34 -10.33 -11.60
CA ILE A 216 0.05 -10.17 -12.05
C ILE A 216 0.17 -8.81 -12.73
N VAL A 217 1.20 -8.05 -12.34
CA VAL A 217 1.55 -6.78 -12.98
C VAL A 217 3.03 -6.80 -13.31
N ARG A 218 3.40 -6.32 -14.50
CA ARG A 218 4.79 -6.05 -14.87
C ARG A 218 4.87 -4.68 -15.50
N ILE A 219 5.72 -3.82 -14.96
CA ILE A 219 6.00 -2.49 -15.49
C ILE A 219 7.45 -2.47 -15.93
N ILE A 220 7.67 -2.16 -17.21
CA ILE A 220 8.98 -1.87 -17.77
C ILE A 220 8.84 -0.59 -18.57
N ASN A 221 9.34 0.50 -18.01
CA ASN A 221 9.37 1.79 -18.65
C ASN A 221 10.80 2.33 -18.65
N PRO A 222 11.54 2.16 -19.77
CA PRO A 222 12.91 2.66 -19.89
C PRO A 222 12.99 4.18 -19.74
N SER A 223 11.99 4.93 -20.24
CA SER A 223 11.99 6.40 -20.22
C SER A 223 11.86 7.00 -18.82
N ASN A 224 11.11 6.34 -17.94
CA ASN A 224 10.85 6.81 -16.58
C ASN A 224 11.67 6.08 -15.51
N ASN A 225 12.60 5.21 -15.94
CA ASN A 225 13.44 4.39 -15.09
C ASN A 225 12.64 3.53 -14.09
N ASP A 226 11.48 3.02 -14.51
CA ASP A 226 10.58 2.21 -13.68
C ASP A 226 10.57 0.77 -14.22
N SER A 227 11.02 -0.18 -13.40
CA SER A 227 11.13 -1.59 -13.74
C SER A 227 10.84 -2.45 -12.51
N TRP A 228 9.62 -2.97 -12.44
CA TRP A 228 9.16 -3.79 -11.33
C TRP A 228 8.01 -4.71 -11.76
N ALA A 229 7.80 -5.78 -11.01
CA ALA A 229 6.71 -6.70 -11.21
C ALA A 229 6.07 -7.08 -9.87
N LEU A 230 4.84 -7.59 -9.92
CA LEU A 230 4.04 -7.96 -8.76
C LEU A 230 3.24 -9.22 -9.08
N ILE A 231 3.21 -10.13 -8.10
CA ILE A 231 2.37 -11.32 -8.07
C ILE A 231 1.57 -11.28 -6.77
N SER A 232 0.26 -11.08 -6.84
CA SER A 232 -0.65 -11.13 -5.69
C SER A 232 -1.29 -12.51 -5.61
N LEU A 233 -1.16 -13.17 -4.46
CA LEU A 233 -1.76 -14.47 -4.20
C LEU A 233 -3.19 -14.28 -3.67
N TYR A 234 -4.11 -15.11 -4.16
CA TYR A 234 -5.55 -14.94 -3.91
C TYR A 234 -5.95 -15.34 -2.48
N ASN A 235 -6.59 -14.43 -1.76
CA ASN A 235 -7.24 -14.71 -0.48
C ASN A 235 -8.66 -14.12 -0.46
N ILE A 236 -9.68 -14.97 -0.34
CA ILE A 236 -11.08 -14.54 -0.32
C ILE A 236 -11.41 -13.66 0.89
N ASN A 237 -10.68 -13.82 1.99
CA ASN A 237 -10.89 -13.08 3.23
C ASN A 237 -10.16 -11.71 3.21
N GLY A 238 -9.46 -11.38 2.13
CA GLY A 238 -8.51 -10.27 2.07
C GLY A 238 -7.16 -10.66 2.69
N GLN A 239 -6.29 -9.70 2.97
CA GLN A 239 -4.93 -9.98 3.46
C GLN A 239 -4.12 -10.87 2.52
N ASN A 240 -3.97 -10.35 1.30
CA ASN A 240 -3.20 -11.01 0.26
C ASN A 240 -1.71 -11.00 0.60
N ILE A 241 -1.01 -12.05 0.16
CA ILE A 241 0.46 -12.03 0.10
C ILE A 241 0.85 -11.47 -1.26
N GLU A 242 1.51 -10.31 -1.27
CA GLU A 242 2.01 -9.68 -2.48
C GLU A 242 3.53 -9.86 -2.59
N LEU A 243 3.96 -10.51 -3.67
CA LEU A 243 5.37 -10.69 -4.01
C LEU A 243 5.76 -9.64 -5.06
N LYS A 244 6.50 -8.62 -4.63
CA LYS A 244 6.91 -7.50 -5.47
C LYS A 244 8.39 -7.61 -5.83
N PHE A 245 8.69 -7.74 -7.11
CA PHE A 245 10.05 -7.82 -7.64
C PHE A 245 10.46 -6.44 -8.14
N VAL A 246 11.53 -5.86 -7.58
CA VAL A 246 11.92 -4.47 -7.81
C VAL A 246 13.36 -4.40 -8.30
N ASP A 247 13.52 -3.97 -9.55
CA ASP A 247 14.81 -3.56 -10.11
C ASP A 247 14.99 -2.06 -9.87
N ARG A 248 14.08 -1.25 -10.44
CA ARG A 248 14.03 0.20 -10.28
C ARG A 248 12.61 0.65 -10.04
N MET A 249 12.39 1.51 -9.04
CA MET A 249 11.06 2.02 -8.73
C MET A 249 11.11 3.50 -8.43
N LYS A 250 10.45 4.29 -9.27
CA LYS A 250 10.46 5.76 -9.13
C LYS A 250 9.72 6.21 -7.87
N ARG A 251 8.62 5.54 -7.53
CA ARG A 251 7.73 5.92 -6.43
C ARG A 251 7.52 4.75 -5.49
N GLN A 252 8.19 4.80 -4.34
CA GLN A 252 8.19 3.70 -3.38
C GLN A 252 7.28 3.94 -2.16
N PHE A 253 6.76 5.15 -1.98
CA PHE A 253 5.80 5.50 -0.93
C PHE A 253 4.86 6.63 -1.40
N GLN A 254 3.71 6.79 -0.72
CA GLN A 254 2.77 7.88 -0.99
C GLN A 254 2.72 8.90 0.17
N PHE A 255 2.68 8.39 1.41
CA PHE A 255 2.73 9.18 2.63
C PHE A 255 3.86 8.68 3.54
N SER A 256 4.23 9.50 4.53
CA SER A 256 5.27 9.12 5.49
C SER A 256 4.92 7.85 6.29
N VAL A 257 3.63 7.64 6.55
CA VAL A 257 3.11 6.54 7.38
C VAL A 257 3.25 5.17 6.71
N ASP A 258 3.41 5.11 5.38
CA ASP A 258 3.60 3.88 4.59
C ASP A 258 4.99 3.82 3.93
N SER A 259 5.97 4.56 4.46
CA SER A 259 7.30 4.70 3.86
C SER A 259 8.36 3.72 4.39
N PHE A 260 7.97 2.76 5.23
CA PHE A 260 8.88 1.87 5.93
C PHE A 260 9.12 0.57 5.18
N GLN A 261 10.39 0.19 5.04
CA GLN A 261 10.82 -1.11 4.54
C GLN A 261 11.72 -1.80 5.58
N ILE A 262 11.34 -2.99 6.02
CA ILE A 262 12.07 -3.76 7.03
C ILE A 262 12.86 -4.85 6.34
N LEU A 263 14.18 -4.88 6.51
CA LEU A 263 15.05 -5.93 5.95
C LEU A 263 14.82 -7.24 6.70
N ILE A 264 14.29 -8.27 6.04
CA ILE A 264 13.93 -9.53 6.72
C ILE A 264 15.00 -10.62 6.61
N ASP A 265 16.00 -10.47 5.74
CA ASP A 265 17.05 -11.49 5.53
C ASP A 265 17.73 -11.96 6.82
N PRO A 266 18.14 -11.09 7.77
CA PRO A 266 18.76 -11.56 9.02
C PRO A 266 17.86 -12.49 9.84
N LEU A 267 16.54 -12.32 9.72
CA LEU A 267 15.55 -13.15 10.39
C LEU A 267 15.29 -14.46 9.62
N LEU A 268 15.28 -14.43 8.29
CA LEU A 268 15.20 -15.63 7.46
C LEU A 268 16.42 -16.54 7.67
N ASP A 269 17.62 -15.95 7.74
CA ASP A 269 18.87 -16.67 8.05
C ASP A 269 18.78 -17.34 9.42
N TYR A 270 18.28 -16.62 10.42
CA TYR A 270 18.04 -17.16 11.75
C TYR A 270 17.12 -18.38 11.73
N TYR A 271 15.99 -18.31 11.01
CA TYR A 271 15.07 -19.45 10.87
C TYR A 271 15.72 -20.64 10.14
N GLU A 272 16.43 -20.38 9.04
CA GLU A 272 17.09 -21.44 8.27
C GLU A 272 18.17 -22.17 9.09
N HIS A 273 18.94 -21.43 9.90
CA HIS A 273 19.89 -22.03 10.83
C HIS A 273 19.18 -22.88 11.88
N SER A 274 18.12 -22.36 12.52
CA SER A 274 17.35 -23.08 13.55
C SER A 274 16.82 -24.43 13.06
N LEU A 275 16.26 -24.47 11.84
CA LEU A 275 15.75 -25.70 11.21
C LEU A 275 16.86 -26.75 11.00
N LYS A 276 18.04 -26.32 10.54
CA LYS A 276 19.21 -27.21 10.34
C LYS A 276 19.69 -27.86 11.65
N TYR A 277 19.58 -27.16 12.79
CA TYR A 277 19.94 -27.72 14.09
C TYR A 277 18.92 -28.75 14.59
N GLN A 278 17.61 -28.46 14.45
CA GLN A 278 16.54 -29.38 14.87
C GLN A 278 16.58 -30.70 14.10
N GLN A 279 16.90 -30.67 12.80
CA GLN A 279 17.04 -31.88 11.98
C GLN A 279 18.26 -32.73 12.35
N LYS A 280 19.36 -32.10 12.82
CA LYS A 280 20.56 -32.82 13.28
C LYS A 280 20.35 -33.52 14.64
N SER A 281 19.55 -32.95 15.54
CA SER A 281 19.21 -33.61 16.82
C SER A 281 18.32 -34.85 16.65
N ASN A 282 17.54 -34.94 15.58
CA ASN A 282 16.68 -36.11 15.33
C ASN A 282 17.43 -37.34 14.77
N LYS A 283 18.73 -37.22 14.42
CA LYS A 283 19.60 -38.37 14.06
C LYS A 283 20.40 -38.96 15.24
N LYS A 284 20.29 -38.39 16.45
CA LYS A 284 20.96 -38.88 17.67
C LYS A 284 19.99 -38.98 18.86
N GLN A 285 18.80 -39.53 18.65
CA GLN A 285 17.92 -39.94 19.75
C GLN A 285 18.01 -41.45 19.99
N GLN A 286 19.17 -41.88 20.46
CA GLN A 286 19.41 -43.02 21.33
C GLN A 286 20.81 -42.78 21.89
N TYR A 287 20.95 -42.79 23.22
CA TYR A 287 22.13 -42.39 24.02
C TYR A 287 22.21 -40.88 24.34
N TYR A 288 21.97 -40.56 25.62
CA TYR A 288 21.98 -39.27 26.32
C TYR A 288 20.68 -38.45 26.35
N ASN A 289 19.61 -39.05 26.90
CA ASN A 289 18.57 -38.31 27.61
C ASN A 289 18.82 -38.43 29.12
N HIS A 290 19.71 -37.62 29.67
CA HIS A 290 19.72 -37.18 31.07
C HIS A 290 20.71 -36.01 31.19
N GLU A 291 20.37 -34.98 31.97
CA GLU A 291 21.19 -33.79 32.29
C GLU A 291 21.14 -32.54 31.40
N TYR A 292 19.99 -32.16 30.83
CA TYR A 292 19.76 -30.74 30.47
C TYR A 292 18.41 -30.25 30.97
N ARG A 293 18.21 -30.38 32.28
CA ARG A 293 17.04 -29.82 32.97
C ARG A 293 17.43 -29.12 34.27
N SER A 294 18.45 -28.26 34.23
CA SER A 294 18.67 -27.14 35.16
C SER A 294 20.03 -26.49 34.94
N SER A 295 20.10 -25.40 34.21
CA SER A 295 21.12 -24.37 34.46
C SER A 295 20.71 -23.06 33.81
N LYS A 296 20.60 -22.01 34.63
CA LYS A 296 20.24 -20.62 34.27
C LYS A 296 21.31 -19.91 33.42
N ASN A 297 22.08 -20.64 32.61
CA ASN A 297 23.21 -20.11 31.83
C ASN A 297 23.22 -20.61 30.37
N ASN A 298 22.06 -20.75 29.74
CA ASN A 298 21.96 -21.01 28.29
C ASN A 298 21.91 -19.70 27.46
N ARG A 299 22.79 -18.73 27.80
CA ARG A 299 22.87 -17.40 27.14
C ARG A 299 23.57 -17.42 25.76
N TYR A 300 23.91 -18.60 25.24
CA TYR A 300 24.39 -18.80 23.86
C TYR A 300 23.32 -19.31 22.91
N LEU A 301 22.06 -19.36 23.35
CA LEU A 301 20.91 -19.65 22.49
C LEU A 301 20.55 -18.37 21.71
N TYR A 302 21.17 -18.21 20.54
CA TYR A 302 20.94 -17.22 19.48
C TYR A 302 20.34 -15.88 19.92
N ARG A 303 21.20 -14.87 20.01
CA ARG A 303 20.76 -13.48 20.09
C ARG A 303 19.85 -13.17 18.89
N CYS A 304 18.68 -12.60 19.16
CA CYS A 304 17.77 -12.09 18.15
C CYS A 304 18.56 -11.24 17.13
N PRO A 305 18.40 -11.47 15.82
CA PRO A 305 19.21 -10.77 14.82
C PRO A 305 18.96 -9.25 14.88
N ASN A 306 20.00 -8.49 14.58
CA ASN A 306 19.86 -7.04 14.39
C ASN A 306 19.18 -6.79 13.04
N ILE A 307 17.92 -6.34 13.09
CA ILE A 307 17.10 -6.12 11.89
C ILE A 307 17.04 -4.62 11.61
N SER A 308 17.52 -4.21 10.42
CA SER A 308 17.49 -2.82 9.97
C SER A 308 16.16 -2.45 9.32
N VAL A 309 15.76 -1.20 9.48
CA VAL A 309 14.62 -0.58 8.80
C VAL A 309 15.09 0.62 8.01
N GLU A 310 14.60 0.77 6.79
CA GLU A 310 14.78 1.93 5.94
C GLU A 310 13.46 2.70 5.81
N CYS A 311 13.53 4.01 5.97
CA CYS A 311 12.42 4.93 5.81
C CYS A 311 12.65 5.79 4.57
N LEU A 312 11.81 5.58 3.56
CA LEU A 312 11.89 6.23 2.27
C LEU A 312 11.42 7.69 2.29
N TYR A 313 10.70 8.09 3.35
CA TYR A 313 10.34 9.50 3.60
C TYR A 313 11.57 10.37 3.93
N GLY A 314 12.70 9.75 4.31
CA GLY A 314 13.99 10.41 4.53
C GLY A 314 14.40 10.48 6.00
N SER A 315 13.48 10.76 6.92
CA SER A 315 13.75 10.73 8.37
C SER A 315 12.89 9.68 9.06
N PHE A 316 13.55 8.64 9.59
CA PHE A 316 12.87 7.55 10.30
C PHE A 316 12.07 8.05 11.50
N ASP A 317 12.68 8.87 12.37
CA ASP A 317 12.03 9.35 13.59
C ASP A 317 10.84 10.28 13.30
N ALA A 318 10.93 11.08 12.23
CA ALA A 318 9.82 11.93 11.80
C ALA A 318 8.64 11.07 11.29
N ALA A 319 8.90 10.12 10.39
CA ALA A 319 7.86 9.22 9.90
C ALA A 319 7.25 8.38 11.02
N LEU A 320 8.06 7.90 11.97
CA LEU A 320 7.57 7.15 13.13
C LEU A 320 6.70 8.02 14.06
N THR A 321 7.04 9.31 14.20
CA THR A 321 6.21 10.27 14.91
C THR A 321 4.88 10.47 14.20
N HIS A 322 4.88 10.64 12.87
CA HIS A 322 3.67 10.77 12.08
C HIS A 322 2.78 9.53 12.21
N LEU A 323 3.37 8.33 12.16
CA LEU A 323 2.65 7.07 12.31
C LEU A 323 1.95 6.97 13.69
N ASN A 324 2.69 7.25 14.77
CA ASN A 324 2.14 7.16 16.14
C ASN A 324 1.13 8.27 16.47
N ARG A 325 1.24 9.44 15.82
CA ARG A 325 0.30 10.57 16.00
C ARG A 325 -0.84 10.58 14.97
N ARG A 326 -0.92 9.55 14.11
CA ARG A 326 -1.87 9.45 12.99
C ARG A 326 -1.87 10.71 12.10
N GLN A 327 -0.71 11.14 11.66
CA GLN A 327 -0.55 12.32 10.80
C GLN A 327 -0.34 11.93 9.33
N ILE A 328 -1.07 12.59 8.43
CA ILE A 328 -0.90 12.42 6.99
C ILE A 328 0.07 13.49 6.50
N VAL A 329 1.25 13.05 6.06
CA VAL A 329 2.31 13.92 5.54
C VAL A 329 2.93 13.29 4.31
N THR A 330 3.19 14.09 3.29
CA THR A 330 3.95 13.71 2.09
C THR A 330 4.96 14.79 1.74
N THR A 331 6.11 14.41 1.18
CA THR A 331 7.14 15.34 0.66
C THR A 331 7.08 15.49 -0.85
N SER A 332 6.35 14.61 -1.55
CA SER A 332 6.28 14.54 -3.01
C SER A 332 4.82 14.50 -3.46
N PRO A 333 4.06 15.59 -3.22
CA PRO A 333 2.66 15.68 -3.63
C PRO A 333 2.48 15.43 -5.14
N GLU A 334 3.41 15.88 -5.98
CA GLU A 334 3.45 15.65 -7.42
C GLU A 334 3.61 14.17 -7.81
N GLY A 335 4.14 13.37 -6.89
CA GLY A 335 4.28 11.92 -7.02
C GLY A 335 3.00 11.14 -6.74
N ILE A 336 1.91 11.80 -6.33
CA ILE A 336 0.65 11.13 -6.01
C ILE A 336 -0.19 10.96 -7.28
N HIS A 337 -0.55 9.70 -7.61
CA HIS A 337 -1.50 9.36 -8.67
C HIS A 337 -2.94 9.33 -8.13
N GLY A 338 -3.94 9.11 -8.99
CA GLY A 338 -5.36 9.09 -8.65
C GLY A 338 -5.71 8.16 -7.49
N GLY A 339 -5.04 7.00 -7.39
CA GLY A 339 -5.21 6.08 -6.24
C GLY A 339 -4.82 6.68 -4.88
N GLY A 340 -4.03 7.76 -4.85
CA GLY A 340 -3.68 8.45 -3.62
C GLY A 340 -4.84 9.20 -2.98
N LEU A 341 -5.83 9.65 -3.75
CA LEU A 341 -7.07 10.21 -3.18
C LEU A 341 -7.81 9.16 -2.36
N LEU A 342 -7.92 7.93 -2.90
CA LEU A 342 -8.56 6.80 -2.22
C LEU A 342 -7.84 6.44 -0.93
N LYS A 343 -6.49 6.41 -0.98
CA LYS A 343 -5.65 6.19 0.20
C LYS A 343 -5.77 7.30 1.23
N TYR A 344 -5.82 8.56 0.80
CA TYR A 344 -6.04 9.70 1.68
C TYR A 344 -7.37 9.59 2.44
N CYS A 345 -8.46 9.30 1.72
CA CYS A 345 -9.78 9.11 2.33
C CYS A 345 -9.78 7.94 3.33
N LEU A 346 -9.08 6.84 3.00
CA LEU A 346 -8.95 5.68 3.88
C LEU A 346 -8.18 6.01 5.17
N LEU A 347 -7.15 6.84 5.09
CA LEU A 347 -6.44 7.33 6.27
C LEU A 347 -7.35 8.20 7.15
N LEU A 348 -8.17 9.07 6.55
CA LEU A 348 -9.10 9.92 7.28
C LEU A 348 -10.17 9.11 8.03
N THR A 349 -10.75 8.09 7.41
CA THR A 349 -11.72 7.19 8.07
C THR A 349 -11.09 6.40 9.21
N ARG A 350 -9.78 6.10 9.12
CA ARG A 350 -8.97 5.51 10.20
C ARG A 350 -8.49 6.54 11.23
N GLY A 351 -9.03 7.75 11.25
CA GLY A 351 -8.73 8.74 12.27
C GLY A 351 -7.40 9.49 12.08
N TYR A 352 -6.75 9.34 10.92
CA TYR A 352 -5.60 10.18 10.61
C TYR A 352 -6.03 11.61 10.30
N ARG A 353 -5.13 12.56 10.49
CA ARG A 353 -5.36 13.98 10.24
C ARG A 353 -4.22 14.54 9.37
N PRO A 354 -4.54 15.39 8.37
CA PRO A 354 -3.50 16.06 7.62
C PRO A 354 -2.66 16.91 8.57
N TYR A 355 -1.35 16.90 8.36
CA TYR A 355 -0.42 17.74 9.10
C TYR A 355 0.31 18.65 8.12
N ASP A 356 0.14 19.96 8.32
CA ASP A 356 0.67 20.97 7.44
C ASP A 356 2.20 21.04 7.59
N ASN A 357 2.89 20.48 6.60
CA ASN A 357 4.35 20.50 6.50
C ASN A 357 4.78 21.25 5.24
N GLY A 358 4.31 22.50 5.11
CA GLY A 358 4.59 23.38 3.97
C GLY A 358 3.55 23.35 2.85
N ILE A 359 2.66 22.36 2.82
CA ILE A 359 1.51 22.28 1.90
C ILE A 359 0.26 22.16 2.77
N SER A 360 -0.74 23.00 2.51
CA SER A 360 -1.99 22.91 3.26
C SER A 360 -2.80 21.69 2.84
N SER A 361 -3.57 21.12 3.78
CA SER A 361 -4.50 20.01 3.51
C SER A 361 -5.37 20.25 2.26
N TRP A 362 -5.88 21.45 2.10
CA TRP A 362 -6.70 21.84 0.94
C TRP A 362 -5.96 21.83 -0.39
N GLN A 363 -4.70 22.30 -0.42
CA GLN A 363 -3.87 22.21 -1.63
C GLN A 363 -3.58 20.76 -2.01
N LEU A 364 -3.32 19.92 -1.01
CA LEU A 364 -3.06 18.50 -1.20
C LEU A 364 -4.31 17.78 -1.75
N GLU A 365 -5.49 18.03 -1.17
CA GLU A 365 -6.76 17.48 -1.64
C GLU A 365 -7.07 17.89 -3.08
N LYS A 366 -6.88 19.17 -3.43
CA LYS A 366 -7.05 19.65 -4.81
C LYS A 366 -6.18 18.90 -5.80
N LEU A 367 -4.91 18.68 -5.46
CA LEU A 367 -3.98 17.96 -6.31
C LEU A 367 -4.44 16.50 -6.48
N MET A 368 -4.82 15.83 -5.40
CA MET A 368 -5.31 14.46 -5.43
C MET A 368 -6.60 14.31 -6.25
N CYS A 369 -7.56 15.22 -6.07
CA CYS A 369 -8.79 15.26 -6.87
C CYS A 369 -8.47 15.46 -8.36
N SER A 370 -7.63 16.44 -8.69
CA SER A 370 -7.23 16.66 -10.09
C SER A 370 -6.56 15.43 -10.69
N ARG A 371 -5.69 14.74 -9.93
CA ARG A 371 -5.01 13.53 -10.42
C ARG A 371 -5.91 12.30 -10.50
N PHE A 372 -6.92 12.22 -9.64
CA PHE A 372 -7.95 11.19 -9.74
C PHE A 372 -8.70 11.28 -11.08
N PHE A 373 -9.17 12.47 -11.46
CA PHE A 373 -9.88 12.65 -12.73
C PHE A 373 -8.99 12.50 -13.97
N ILE A 374 -7.69 12.83 -13.86
CA ILE A 374 -6.73 12.65 -14.96
C ILE A 374 -6.40 11.18 -15.16
N ASP A 375 -6.20 10.43 -14.08
CA ASP A 375 -5.80 9.02 -14.15
C ASP A 375 -7.00 8.10 -14.41
N PHE A 376 -8.22 8.50 -14.03
CA PHE A 376 -9.48 7.78 -14.25
C PHE A 376 -10.51 8.70 -14.90
N ALA A 377 -10.35 8.94 -16.19
CA ALA A 377 -11.20 9.88 -16.93
C ALA A 377 -12.62 9.33 -17.18
N ASP A 378 -12.75 8.01 -17.37
CA ASP A 378 -14.04 7.37 -17.63
C ASP A 378 -14.77 6.99 -16.33
N ILE A 379 -16.09 7.15 -16.32
CA ILE A 379 -16.94 6.85 -15.17
C ILE A 379 -16.95 5.34 -14.85
N ASN A 380 -16.91 4.48 -15.87
CA ASN A 380 -16.88 3.03 -15.65
C ASN A 380 -15.56 2.58 -15.02
N GLU A 381 -14.44 3.21 -15.42
CA GLU A 381 -13.14 2.98 -14.78
C GLU A 381 -13.15 3.44 -13.32
N GLN A 382 -13.77 4.59 -13.03
CA GLN A 382 -13.93 5.06 -11.66
C GLN A 382 -14.77 4.09 -10.82
N GLU A 383 -15.91 3.62 -11.34
CA GLU A 383 -16.77 2.65 -10.66
C GLU A 383 -16.02 1.34 -10.37
N TYR A 384 -15.40 0.74 -11.38
CA TYR A 384 -14.60 -0.48 -11.22
C TYR A 384 -13.51 -0.28 -10.18
N LYS A 385 -12.81 0.86 -10.22
CA LYS A 385 -11.71 1.15 -9.30
C LYS A 385 -12.21 1.33 -7.87
N LEU A 386 -13.34 2.00 -7.67
CA LEU A 386 -13.96 2.19 -6.36
C LEU A 386 -14.44 0.86 -5.78
N LEU A 387 -15.15 0.04 -6.55
CA LEU A 387 -15.63 -1.27 -6.11
C LEU A 387 -14.46 -2.19 -5.73
N SER A 388 -13.43 -2.26 -6.56
CA SER A 388 -12.21 -3.03 -6.27
C SER A 388 -11.48 -2.52 -5.02
N TYR A 389 -11.44 -1.20 -4.80
CA TYR A 389 -10.84 -0.63 -3.59
C TYR A 389 -11.65 -0.94 -2.34
N LEU A 390 -12.98 -0.88 -2.43
CA LEU A 390 -13.88 -1.19 -1.31
C LEU A 390 -13.79 -2.67 -0.90
N SER A 391 -13.79 -3.59 -1.87
CA SER A 391 -13.66 -5.02 -1.59
C SER A 391 -12.32 -5.36 -0.94
N SER A 392 -11.24 -4.73 -1.39
CA SER A 392 -9.87 -5.02 -0.90
C SER A 392 -9.61 -4.46 0.50
N HIS A 393 -10.18 -3.29 0.84
CA HIS A 393 -9.83 -2.60 2.09
C HIS A 393 -10.86 -2.68 3.22
N PHE A 394 -12.11 -3.05 2.91
CA PHE A 394 -13.21 -3.04 3.86
C PHE A 394 -13.92 -4.40 3.99
N SER A 395 -13.40 -5.47 3.37
CA SER A 395 -13.94 -6.84 3.45
C SER A 395 -15.49 -6.86 3.43
N ASN A 396 -16.15 -7.49 4.40
CA ASN A 396 -17.62 -7.51 4.54
C ASN A 396 -18.18 -6.44 5.51
N ASP A 397 -17.41 -5.39 5.83
CA ASP A 397 -17.87 -4.30 6.69
C ASP A 397 -18.57 -3.22 5.85
N ASP A 398 -19.86 -3.44 5.59
CA ASP A 398 -20.68 -2.51 4.80
C ASP A 398 -20.87 -1.14 5.49
N SER A 399 -20.80 -1.09 6.83
CA SER A 399 -20.82 0.18 7.59
C SER A 399 -19.57 1.01 7.32
N ALA A 400 -18.40 0.39 7.28
CA ALA A 400 -17.16 1.08 6.98
C ALA A 400 -17.09 1.51 5.50
N LYS A 401 -17.59 0.69 4.57
CA LYS A 401 -17.72 1.08 3.15
C LYS A 401 -18.59 2.32 2.99
N TYR A 402 -19.75 2.35 3.63
CA TYR A 402 -20.65 3.50 3.62
C TYR A 402 -19.97 4.77 4.16
N ARG A 403 -19.35 4.70 5.35
CA ARG A 403 -18.63 5.83 5.95
C ARG A 403 -17.49 6.34 5.06
N TYR A 404 -16.78 5.43 4.39
CA TYR A 404 -15.73 5.80 3.44
C TYR A 404 -16.26 6.53 2.21
N LEU A 405 -17.37 6.06 1.63
CA LEU A 405 -17.99 6.70 0.48
C LEU A 405 -18.48 8.13 0.80
N LEU A 406 -19.05 8.35 1.99
CA LEU A 406 -19.41 9.69 2.44
C LEU A 406 -18.20 10.61 2.60
N GLN A 407 -17.11 10.09 3.17
CA GLN A 407 -15.86 10.83 3.32
C GLN A 407 -15.29 11.23 1.95
N LEU A 408 -15.28 10.29 0.99
CA LEU A 408 -14.82 10.53 -0.38
C LEU A 408 -15.69 11.56 -1.10
N SER A 409 -17.01 11.43 -1.03
CA SER A 409 -17.97 12.39 -1.58
C SER A 409 -17.70 13.81 -1.07
N THR A 410 -17.55 13.95 0.26
CA THR A 410 -17.29 15.26 0.89
C THR A 410 -15.97 15.90 0.43
N ILE A 411 -14.93 15.10 0.14
CA ILE A 411 -13.65 15.61 -0.35
C ILE A 411 -13.75 16.01 -1.82
N ILE A 412 -14.38 15.19 -2.65
CA ILE A 412 -14.59 15.50 -4.07
C ILE A 412 -15.46 16.75 -4.22
N GLU A 413 -16.51 16.89 -3.43
CA GLU A 413 -17.39 18.06 -3.45
C GLU A 413 -16.62 19.36 -3.09
N ARG A 414 -15.85 19.34 -1.99
CA ARG A 414 -15.17 20.53 -1.48
C ARG A 414 -13.90 20.92 -2.26
N SER A 415 -13.19 19.94 -2.82
CA SER A 415 -11.80 20.12 -3.31
C SER A 415 -11.66 19.98 -4.83
N THR A 416 -12.73 19.65 -5.56
CA THR A 416 -12.69 19.67 -7.04
C THR A 416 -12.82 21.09 -7.59
N VAL A 417 -11.93 21.46 -8.51
CA VAL A 417 -11.93 22.78 -9.17
C VAL A 417 -13.11 22.88 -10.15
N CYS A 418 -13.69 24.08 -10.29
CA CYS A 418 -14.89 24.33 -11.12
C CYS A 418 -14.76 23.91 -12.59
N LEU A 419 -13.53 23.76 -13.10
CA LEU A 419 -13.26 23.35 -14.48
C LEU A 419 -13.72 21.91 -14.80
N MET A 420 -13.99 21.09 -13.77
CA MET A 420 -14.44 19.70 -13.93
C MET A 420 -15.84 19.47 -13.33
N ALA A 421 -16.75 20.44 -13.49
CA ALA A 421 -18.06 20.38 -12.85
C ALA A 421 -18.91 19.19 -13.33
N HIS A 422 -18.81 18.82 -14.61
CA HIS A 422 -19.59 17.71 -15.17
C HIS A 422 -19.08 16.37 -14.63
N GLU A 423 -17.77 16.13 -14.72
CA GLU A 423 -17.10 14.94 -14.22
C GLU A 423 -17.32 14.79 -12.71
N ARG A 424 -17.18 15.89 -11.96
CA ARG A 424 -17.48 15.92 -10.52
C ARG A 424 -18.90 15.44 -10.23
N ASN A 425 -19.89 15.97 -10.94
CA ASN A 425 -21.29 15.60 -10.67
C ASN A 425 -21.58 14.14 -11.04
N LEU A 426 -20.97 13.62 -12.10
CA LEU A 426 -21.06 12.19 -12.45
C LEU A 426 -20.47 11.31 -11.35
N THR A 427 -19.25 11.61 -10.88
CA THR A 427 -18.60 10.85 -9.82
C THR A 427 -19.35 10.95 -8.48
N LEU A 428 -19.87 12.13 -8.13
CA LEU A 428 -20.69 12.30 -6.91
C LEU A 428 -21.99 11.50 -7.00
N THR A 429 -22.62 11.44 -8.18
CA THR A 429 -23.83 10.63 -8.41
C THR A 429 -23.52 9.14 -8.25
N LEU A 430 -22.43 8.67 -8.87
CA LEU A 430 -21.94 7.30 -8.72
C LEU A 430 -21.68 6.94 -7.24
N ILE A 431 -20.93 7.78 -6.52
CA ILE A 431 -20.63 7.55 -5.10
C ILE A 431 -21.93 7.51 -4.28
N SER A 432 -22.89 8.39 -4.58
CA SER A 432 -24.18 8.42 -3.89
C SER A 432 -25.01 7.17 -4.15
N GLN A 433 -25.01 6.65 -5.38
CA GLN A 433 -25.66 5.39 -5.74
C GLN A 433 -25.05 4.22 -4.96
N LEU A 434 -23.72 4.09 -4.98
CA LEU A 434 -23.01 3.06 -4.22
C LEU A 434 -23.28 3.18 -2.71
N ALA A 435 -23.23 4.39 -2.14
CA ALA A 435 -23.50 4.60 -0.73
C ALA A 435 -24.93 4.23 -0.35
N THR A 436 -25.90 4.54 -1.22
CA THR A 436 -27.31 4.17 -1.05
C THR A 436 -27.50 2.66 -1.08
N GLU A 437 -26.81 1.96 -1.97
CA GLU A 437 -26.84 0.49 -2.04
C GLU A 437 -26.35 -0.15 -0.73
N TYR A 438 -25.19 0.27 -0.21
CA TYR A 438 -24.69 -0.24 1.08
C TYR A 438 -25.59 0.14 2.26
N TYR A 439 -26.19 1.34 2.23
CA TYR A 439 -27.16 1.75 3.25
C TYR A 439 -28.37 0.81 3.31
N TYR A 440 -28.95 0.45 2.15
CA TYR A 440 -30.09 -0.47 2.12
C TYR A 440 -29.71 -1.88 2.57
N ARG A 441 -28.51 -2.38 2.21
CA ARG A 441 -28.02 -3.68 2.71
C ARG A 441 -27.93 -3.72 4.23
N LEU A 442 -27.42 -2.64 4.85
CA LEU A 442 -27.37 -2.51 6.31
C LEU A 442 -28.77 -2.46 6.94
N TYR A 443 -29.72 -1.79 6.29
CA TYR A 443 -31.10 -1.70 6.74
C TYR A 443 -31.82 -3.06 6.69
N ASP A 444 -31.63 -3.82 5.60
CA ASP A 444 -32.21 -5.16 5.44
C ASP A 444 -31.61 -6.17 6.43
N GLU A 445 -30.30 -6.11 6.66
CA GLU A 445 -29.62 -6.93 7.66
C GLU A 445 -30.19 -6.67 9.07
N TYR A 446 -30.36 -5.41 9.46
CA TYR A 446 -30.93 -5.03 10.75
C TYR A 446 -32.36 -5.56 10.94
N ASN A 447 -33.22 -5.44 9.92
CA ASN A 447 -34.59 -5.91 9.99
C ASN A 447 -34.69 -7.45 10.03
N THR A 448 -33.78 -8.16 9.37
CA THR A 448 -33.73 -9.63 9.40
C THR A 448 -33.35 -10.16 10.79
N TYR A 449 -32.40 -9.51 11.49
CA TYR A 449 -32.05 -9.86 12.87
C TYR A 449 -33.18 -9.59 13.86
N GLN A 450 -33.97 -8.54 13.67
CA GLN A 450 -35.15 -8.23 14.48
C GLN A 450 -36.25 -9.32 14.31
N ILE A 451 -36.43 -9.86 13.10
CA ILE A 451 -37.42 -10.93 12.84
C ILE A 451 -36.98 -12.27 13.44
N THR A 452 -35.68 -12.59 13.42
CA THR A 452 -35.16 -13.89 13.88
C THR A 452 -35.06 -14.00 15.41
N THR A 453 -34.97 -12.87 16.13
CA THR A 453 -34.93 -12.85 17.61
C THR A 453 -36.30 -12.81 18.27
N ALA A 454 -37.38 -12.87 17.47
CA ALA A 454 -38.76 -12.92 17.93
C ALA A 454 -39.39 -14.32 17.78
N GLU A 455 -38.70 -15.39 18.19
CA GLU A 455 -39.39 -16.68 18.43
C GLU A 455 -40.16 -16.60 19.77
N VAL A 456 -41.40 -16.12 19.72
CA VAL A 456 -42.34 -16.24 20.84
C VAL A 456 -43.02 -17.60 20.75
N THR A 457 -42.62 -18.56 21.59
CA THR A 457 -43.43 -19.76 21.82
C THR A 457 -44.70 -19.39 22.57
N VAL A 458 -45.85 -19.48 21.90
CA VAL A 458 -47.18 -19.39 22.54
C VAL A 458 -47.84 -20.78 22.51
N PRO A 459 -48.27 -21.35 23.65
CA PRO A 459 -49.05 -22.57 23.65
C PRO A 459 -50.46 -22.32 23.12
N ASN A 460 -50.93 -23.24 22.26
CA ASN A 460 -52.28 -23.38 21.74
C ASN A 460 -52.68 -22.43 20.58
N SER A 461 -52.27 -22.85 19.38
CA SER A 461 -53.06 -22.87 18.14
C SER A 461 -54.05 -21.70 17.93
N ILE A 462 -53.52 -20.56 17.49
CA ILE A 462 -54.03 -19.65 16.46
C ILE A 462 -52.82 -18.81 16.02
N THR A 463 -52.41 -18.90 14.76
CA THR A 463 -51.34 -18.06 14.18
C THR A 463 -51.98 -16.74 13.74
N ILE A 464 -51.65 -15.64 14.41
CA ILE A 464 -51.93 -14.28 13.92
C ILE A 464 -50.57 -13.68 13.59
N ASP A 465 -50.33 -13.39 12.32
CA ASP A 465 -49.17 -12.59 11.90
C ASP A 465 -49.39 -11.16 12.38
N VAL A 466 -48.77 -10.81 13.50
CA VAL A 466 -48.73 -9.42 13.99
C VAL A 466 -47.39 -8.82 13.55
N ILE A 467 -47.44 -8.02 12.48
CA ILE A 467 -46.31 -7.19 12.04
C ILE A 467 -46.25 -5.98 12.98
N TYR A 468 -45.29 -5.96 13.91
CA TYR A 468 -44.98 -4.76 14.69
C TYR A 468 -44.04 -3.86 13.87
N HIS A 469 -44.55 -2.74 13.36
CA HIS A 469 -43.71 -1.62 12.95
C HIS A 469 -43.38 -0.79 14.19
N ASN A 470 -42.20 -0.97 14.76
CA ASN A 470 -41.67 0.01 15.72
C ASN A 470 -41.06 1.19 14.93
N GLU A 471 -41.63 2.38 15.13
CA GLU A 471 -41.16 3.63 14.55
C GLU A 471 -39.77 4.04 15.08
N LEU A 472 -38.97 4.59 14.17
CA LEU A 472 -37.56 4.96 14.28
C LEU A 472 -37.30 6.19 15.17
N ASP A 473 -36.52 6.05 16.25
CA ASP A 473 -35.96 7.21 16.98
C ASP A 473 -34.47 7.18 17.36
N GLU A 474 -33.71 6.08 17.21
CA GLU A 474 -32.30 6.09 17.64
C GLU A 474 -31.27 6.53 16.58
N TRP A 475 -31.62 6.57 15.28
CA TRP A 475 -30.65 6.91 14.21
C TRP A 475 -30.66 8.37 13.77
N LYS A 476 -31.62 9.19 14.23
CA LYS A 476 -31.68 10.63 13.89
C LYS A 476 -30.57 11.47 14.54
N SER A 477 -29.82 10.93 15.50
CA SER A 477 -28.71 11.64 16.16
C SER A 477 -27.48 11.85 15.27
N LEU A 478 -27.37 11.18 14.12
CA LEU A 478 -26.19 11.25 13.25
C LEU A 478 -26.33 12.17 12.04
N TYR A 479 -27.47 12.85 11.86
CA TYR A 479 -27.66 13.81 10.76
C TYR A 479 -28.52 15.00 11.18
N THR A 480 -27.90 16.17 11.35
CA THR A 480 -28.57 17.47 11.21
C THR A 480 -28.10 18.08 9.88
N PRO A 481 -28.96 18.20 8.85
CA PRO A 481 -28.58 18.90 7.63
C PRO A 481 -28.43 20.39 7.93
N LEU A 482 -27.30 20.99 7.54
CA LEU A 482 -27.15 22.44 7.42
C LEU A 482 -28.21 22.96 6.43
N LYS A 483 -29.22 23.66 6.93
CA LYS A 483 -30.17 24.38 6.07
C LYS A 483 -29.42 25.49 5.31
N PRO A 484 -29.71 25.70 4.01
CA PRO A 484 -29.22 26.86 3.29
C PRO A 484 -29.83 28.14 3.87
N GLN A 485 -29.00 29.14 4.15
CA GLN A 485 -29.44 30.50 4.48
C GLN A 485 -30.01 31.18 3.23
N SER A 486 -31.32 31.07 3.03
CA SER A 486 -32.08 32.08 2.30
C SER A 486 -33.54 32.00 2.74
N GLN A 487 -34.12 33.18 2.99
CA GLN A 487 -35.53 33.45 3.31
C GLN A 487 -35.95 33.31 4.78
N LEU A 488 -35.63 34.34 5.58
CA LEU A 488 -36.53 34.86 6.62
C LEU A 488 -36.37 36.39 6.64
N GLN A 489 -37.09 37.07 5.76
CA GLN A 489 -37.54 38.44 5.96
C GLN A 489 -39.06 38.39 5.94
N GLN A 490 -39.67 39.10 6.89
CA GLN A 490 -41.11 39.38 7.04
C GLN A 490 -41.89 38.31 7.80
N GLU A 491 -42.06 38.54 9.11
CA GLU A 491 -43.38 38.67 9.76
C GLU A 491 -43.18 39.01 11.25
N GLU A 492 -43.02 40.30 11.54
CA GLU A 492 -43.42 40.92 12.81
C GLU A 492 -44.14 42.23 12.47
N ASN A 493 -45.47 42.14 12.42
CA ASN A 493 -46.44 43.15 12.86
C ASN A 493 -47.85 42.56 12.79
#